data_AF-A0A3A8AFG5-F1
#
_entry.id   AF-A0A3A8AFG5-F1
#
_cell.length_a   1.000
_cell.length_b   1.000
_cell.length_c   1.000
_cell.angle_alpha   90.00
_cell.angle_beta   90.00
_cell.angle_gamma   90.00
#
_symmetry.space_group_name_H-M   'P 1'
#
loop_
_entity.id
_entity.type
_entity.pdbx_description
1 polymer ?
#
loop_
_entity_poly.entity_id
_entity_poly.type
_entity_poly.pdbx_seq_one_letter_code
_entity_poly.pdbx_strand_id
1 'polypeptide(L)'
;MRTLVIVWAVAAPAAMPVAVNAQDRAPADVQNFCANIVDDARERRYAIQREELETLRADIEAKIVILEERRAAYELWAQKREEFAEAANEGLVAVYANMRPDAAAVRMEELPAELSAALLTKLKPRASAAILNEMSTQDAALITQIMAAVGDVGLPDGDG
;
A
#
# COMPACT_ATOMS: atom_id res chain seq x y z
N MET A 1 -43.35 61.78 -47.42
CA MET A 1 -43.87 62.18 -48.75
C MET A 1 -42.91 61.63 -49.80
N ARG A 2 -43.30 60.54 -50.49
CA ARG A 2 -43.57 60.49 -51.95
C ARG A 2 -42.35 61.01 -52.74
N THR A 3 -41.60 60.18 -53.45
CA THR A 3 -42.13 59.48 -54.65
C THR A 3 -41.41 58.18 -54.99
N LEU A 4 -42.27 57.22 -55.32
CA LEU A 4 -42.07 55.94 -55.99
C LEU A 4 -41.80 56.21 -57.48
N VAL A 5 -40.82 55.53 -58.10
CA VAL A 5 -40.82 55.26 -59.54
C VAL A 5 -40.56 53.78 -59.73
N ILE A 6 -41.62 53.07 -60.16
CA ILE A 6 -41.61 51.70 -60.65
C ILE A 6 -41.76 51.81 -62.17
N VAL A 7 -40.85 51.23 -62.96
CA VAL A 7 -41.17 50.66 -64.29
C VAL A 7 -40.25 49.47 -64.60
N TRP A 8 -40.81 48.28 -64.39
CA TRP A 8 -40.81 47.04 -65.20
C TRP A 8 -39.60 46.56 -66.01
N ALA A 9 -39.04 45.44 -65.53
CA ALA A 9 -38.91 44.11 -66.16
C ALA A 9 -38.64 44.00 -67.68
N VAL A 10 -37.44 43.54 -68.01
CA VAL A 10 -37.18 42.66 -69.17
C VAL A 10 -36.89 41.26 -68.63
N ALA A 11 -37.77 40.32 -68.95
CA ALA A 11 -37.55 38.89 -68.75
C ALA A 11 -36.89 38.31 -70.00
N ALA A 12 -35.70 37.71 -69.83
CA ALA A 12 -35.10 36.78 -70.78
C ALA A 12 -34.89 35.44 -70.06
N PRO A 13 -35.45 34.32 -70.53
CA PRO A 13 -35.27 33.04 -69.89
C PRO A 13 -34.02 32.32 -70.40
N ALA A 14 -33.55 31.40 -69.58
CA ALA A 14 -32.78 30.20 -69.93
C ALA A 14 -31.30 30.40 -70.28
N ALA A 15 -30.48 30.41 -69.23
CA ALA A 15 -29.46 29.36 -69.08
C ALA A 15 -29.21 29.18 -67.58
N MET A 16 -30.05 28.38 -66.92
CA MET A 16 -29.59 27.75 -65.68
C MET A 16 -28.41 26.86 -66.10
N PRO A 17 -27.17 27.10 -65.64
CA PRO A 17 -26.16 26.07 -65.76
C PRO A 17 -26.76 24.85 -65.08
N VAL A 18 -26.86 23.77 -65.85
CA VAL A 18 -27.23 22.43 -65.44
C VAL A 18 -26.79 22.26 -63.99
N ALA A 19 -27.74 22.02 -63.10
CA ALA A 19 -27.44 21.51 -61.77
C ALA A 19 -26.64 20.23 -61.98
N VAL A 20 -25.31 20.36 -62.05
CA VAL A 20 -24.44 19.21 -62.08
C VAL A 20 -24.67 18.58 -60.73
N ASN A 21 -25.29 17.41 -60.80
CA ASN A 21 -25.90 16.71 -59.70
C ASN A 21 -25.02 16.81 -58.43
N ALA A 22 -25.32 17.77 -57.55
CA ALA A 22 -24.58 17.97 -56.31
C ALA A 22 -24.69 16.72 -55.42
N GLN A 23 -25.70 15.88 -55.68
CA GLN A 23 -25.97 14.63 -54.99
C GLN A 23 -24.97 13.51 -55.34
N ASP A 24 -24.29 13.54 -56.50
CA ASP A 24 -23.37 12.47 -56.92
C ASP A 24 -21.88 12.77 -56.60
N ARG A 25 -21.50 14.04 -56.42
CA ARG A 25 -20.12 14.42 -55.99
C ARG A 25 -19.95 14.56 -54.49
N ALA A 26 -21.01 14.97 -53.77
CA ALA A 26 -21.03 15.04 -52.32
C ALA A 26 -20.52 13.75 -51.61
N PRO A 27 -20.89 12.52 -52.03
CA PRO A 27 -20.41 11.32 -51.37
C PRO A 27 -18.91 11.05 -51.58
N ALA A 28 -18.34 11.38 -52.74
CA ALA A 28 -16.93 11.13 -53.04
C ALA A 28 -16.00 12.13 -52.34
N ASP A 29 -16.37 13.41 -52.31
CA ASP A 29 -15.59 14.46 -51.63
C ASP A 29 -15.61 14.27 -50.11
N VAL A 30 -16.75 13.85 -49.55
CA VAL A 30 -16.86 13.50 -48.13
C VAL A 30 -16.02 12.26 -47.80
N GLN A 31 -15.98 11.24 -48.65
CA GLN A 31 -15.13 10.06 -48.43
C GLN A 31 -13.64 10.41 -48.45
N ASN A 32 -13.20 11.25 -49.38
CA ASN A 32 -11.80 11.69 -49.48
C ASN A 32 -11.39 12.57 -48.28
N PHE A 33 -12.29 13.44 -47.82
CA PHE A 33 -12.05 14.25 -46.62
C PHE A 33 -11.97 13.39 -45.36
N CYS A 34 -12.87 12.41 -45.20
CA CYS A 34 -12.82 11.46 -44.10
C CYS A 34 -11.53 10.62 -44.13
N ALA A 35 -11.09 10.16 -45.30
CA ALA A 35 -9.84 9.40 -45.43
C ALA A 35 -8.60 10.21 -45.01
N ASN A 36 -8.55 11.51 -45.34
CA ASN A 36 -7.39 12.35 -45.04
C ASN A 36 -7.33 12.82 -43.58
N ILE A 37 -8.44 12.86 -42.84
CA ILE A 37 -8.47 13.37 -41.45
C ILE A 37 -8.47 12.25 -40.41
N VAL A 38 -8.92 11.04 -40.77
CA VAL A 38 -9.05 9.93 -39.83
C VAL A 38 -7.72 9.53 -39.19
N ASP A 39 -6.62 9.54 -39.95
CA ASP A 39 -5.32 9.14 -39.42
C ASP A 39 -4.70 10.23 -38.51
N ASP A 40 -4.73 11.50 -38.92
CA ASP A 40 -4.34 12.63 -38.05
C ASP A 40 -5.16 12.68 -36.74
N ALA A 41 -6.47 12.42 -36.83
CA ALA A 41 -7.34 12.38 -35.66
C ALA A 41 -7.07 11.18 -34.75
N ARG A 42 -6.59 10.04 -35.28
CA ARG A 42 -6.15 8.89 -34.48
C ARG A 42 -4.81 9.15 -33.82
N GLU A 43 -3.85 9.71 -34.55
CA GLU A 43 -2.53 10.05 -34.02
C GLU A 43 -2.62 11.04 -32.85
N ARG A 44 -3.45 12.08 -32.96
CA ARG A 44 -3.70 13.00 -31.83
C ARG A 44 -4.31 12.30 -30.62
N ARG A 45 -5.25 11.36 -30.82
CA ARG A 45 -5.83 10.58 -29.71
C ARG A 45 -4.79 9.68 -29.06
N TYR A 46 -3.90 9.06 -29.83
CA TYR A 46 -2.83 8.24 -29.28
C TYR A 46 -1.79 9.08 -28.55
N ALA A 47 -1.47 10.28 -29.05
CA ALA A 47 -0.58 11.21 -28.36
C ALA A 47 -1.13 11.62 -26.99
N ILE A 48 -2.41 11.99 -26.91
CA ILE A 48 -3.07 12.36 -25.64
C ILE A 48 -3.09 11.16 -24.67
N GLN A 49 -3.51 9.98 -25.12
CA GLN A 49 -3.54 8.79 -24.27
C GLN A 49 -2.14 8.40 -23.76
N ARG A 50 -1.11 8.57 -24.59
CA ARG A 50 0.27 8.33 -24.16
C ARG A 50 0.72 9.34 -23.11
N GLU A 51 0.42 10.61 -23.29
CA GLU A 51 0.76 11.66 -22.32
C GLU A 51 0.05 11.43 -20.97
N GLU A 52 -1.24 11.04 -21.01
CA GLU A 52 -1.99 10.65 -19.80
C GLU A 52 -1.34 9.45 -19.09
N LEU A 53 -0.93 8.42 -19.84
CA LEU A 53 -0.27 7.25 -19.27
C LEU A 53 1.10 7.57 -18.68
N GLU A 54 1.90 8.42 -19.33
CA GLU A 54 3.19 8.86 -18.78
C GLU A 54 3.00 9.71 -17.51
N THR A 55 1.97 10.55 -17.48
CA THR A 55 1.63 11.35 -16.29
C THR A 55 1.21 10.44 -15.13
N LEU A 56 0.31 9.48 -15.37
CA LEU A 56 -0.10 8.50 -14.36
C LEU A 56 1.08 7.66 -13.87
N ARG A 57 1.97 7.24 -14.78
CA ARG A 57 3.20 6.52 -14.41
C ARG A 57 4.07 7.38 -13.49
N ALA A 58 4.29 8.65 -13.82
CA ALA A 58 5.08 9.56 -13.00
C ALA A 58 4.46 9.77 -11.60
N ASP A 59 3.13 9.90 -11.52
CA ASP A 59 2.41 10.02 -10.25
C ASP A 59 2.53 8.76 -9.39
N ILE A 60 2.46 7.58 -10.03
CA ILE A 60 2.65 6.29 -9.33
C ILE A 60 4.07 6.19 -8.80
N GLU A 61 5.08 6.48 -9.63
CA GLU A 61 6.49 6.43 -9.22
C GLU A 61 6.75 7.38 -8.05
N ALA A 62 6.22 8.61 -8.11
CA ALA A 62 6.33 9.57 -7.01
C ALA A 62 5.70 9.05 -5.71
N LYS A 63 4.55 8.37 -5.79
CA LYS A 63 3.91 7.76 -4.62
C LYS A 63 4.68 6.58 -4.07
N ILE A 64 5.29 5.76 -4.93
CA ILE A 64 6.14 4.63 -4.52
C ILE A 64 7.31 5.15 -3.69
N VAL A 65 8.01 6.18 -4.18
CA VAL A 65 9.14 6.80 -3.44
C VAL A 65 8.70 7.26 -2.06
N ILE A 66 7.57 7.97 -1.94
CA ILE A 66 7.06 8.44 -0.64
C ILE A 66 6.74 7.25 0.28
N LEU A 67 6.12 6.18 -0.25
CA LEU A 67 5.79 5.00 0.56
C LEU A 67 7.04 4.26 1.03
N GLU A 68 8.05 4.14 0.18
CA GLU A 68 9.33 3.52 0.53
C GLU A 68 10.08 4.33 1.59
N GLU A 69 10.11 5.66 1.49
CA GLU A 69 10.70 6.54 2.51
C GLU A 69 10.00 6.38 3.86
N ARG A 70 8.66 6.33 3.85
CA ARG A 70 7.88 6.12 5.07
C ARG A 70 8.15 4.74 5.65
N ARG A 71 8.16 3.70 4.81
CA ARG A 71 8.44 2.32 5.21
C ARG A 71 9.83 2.22 5.85
N ALA A 72 10.87 2.74 5.21
CA ALA A 72 12.23 2.74 5.73
C ALA A 72 12.33 3.47 7.08
N ALA A 73 11.64 4.61 7.22
CA ALA A 73 11.57 5.31 8.50
C ALA A 73 10.89 4.45 9.57
N TYR A 74 9.76 3.80 9.27
CA TYR A 74 9.06 2.93 10.21
C TYR A 74 9.90 1.73 10.62
N GLU A 75 10.54 1.06 9.66
CA GLU A 75 11.42 -0.10 9.91
C GLU A 75 12.59 0.30 10.83
N LEU A 76 13.21 1.46 10.58
CA LEU A 76 14.27 1.99 11.45
C LEU A 76 13.80 2.20 12.89
N TRP A 77 12.60 2.77 13.08
CA TRP A 77 12.04 3.00 14.42
C TRP A 77 11.59 1.72 15.10
N ALA A 78 11.09 0.74 14.33
CA ALA A 78 10.75 -0.59 14.83
C ALA A 78 12.01 -1.31 15.30
N GLN A 79 13.08 -1.30 14.50
CA GLN A 79 14.36 -1.90 14.84
C GLN A 79 14.94 -1.30 16.12
N LYS A 80 14.96 0.04 16.26
CA LYS A 80 15.43 0.68 17.51
C LYS A 80 14.62 0.27 18.73
N ARG A 81 13.31 0.06 18.57
CA ARG A 81 12.45 -0.40 19.66
C ARG A 81 12.79 -1.85 20.04
N GLU A 82 13.02 -2.71 19.05
CA GLU A 82 13.41 -4.10 19.27
C GLU A 82 14.77 -4.15 19.98
N GLU A 83 15.78 -3.45 19.47
CA GLU A 83 17.12 -3.37 20.06
C GLU A 83 17.07 -2.87 21.53
N PHE A 84 16.22 -1.87 21.81
CA PHE A 84 16.03 -1.39 23.18
C PHE A 84 15.32 -2.43 24.07
N ALA A 85 14.30 -3.11 23.54
CA ALA A 85 13.57 -4.13 24.27
C ALA A 85 14.47 -5.34 24.58
N GLU A 86 15.26 -5.80 23.60
CA GLU A 86 16.24 -6.87 23.78
C GLU A 86 17.29 -6.50 24.82
N ALA A 87 17.90 -5.31 24.72
CA ALA A 87 18.92 -4.87 25.68
C ALA A 87 18.37 -4.74 27.12
N ALA A 88 17.15 -4.23 27.27
CA ALA A 88 16.49 -4.14 28.58
C ALA A 88 16.19 -5.54 29.15
N ASN A 89 15.73 -6.47 28.30
CA ASN A 89 15.46 -7.84 28.69
C ASN A 89 16.74 -8.60 29.05
N GLU A 90 17.83 -8.45 28.30
CA GLU A 90 19.12 -9.09 28.58
C GLU A 90 19.65 -8.74 29.97
N GLY A 91 19.59 -7.45 30.35
CA GLY A 91 19.98 -7.00 31.69
C GLY A 91 19.15 -7.67 32.79
N LEU A 92 17.83 -7.72 32.61
CA LEU A 92 16.93 -8.35 33.58
C LEU A 92 17.16 -9.86 33.70
N VAL A 93 17.28 -10.55 32.56
CA VAL A 93 17.61 -11.98 32.51
C VAL A 93 18.95 -12.26 33.19
N ALA A 94 19.97 -11.42 32.96
CA ALA A 94 21.28 -11.56 33.60
C ALA A 94 21.22 -11.38 35.13
N VAL A 95 20.37 -10.48 35.63
CA VAL A 95 20.16 -10.30 37.08
C VAL A 95 19.60 -11.58 37.69
N TYR A 96 18.55 -12.15 37.11
CA TYR A 96 17.95 -13.39 37.63
C TYR A 96 18.84 -14.62 37.41
N ALA A 97 19.64 -14.66 36.34
CA ALA A 97 20.59 -15.74 36.08
C ALA A 97 21.70 -15.83 37.13
N ASN A 98 22.09 -14.69 37.73
CA ASN A 98 23.11 -14.62 38.77
C ASN A 98 22.55 -14.48 40.18
N MET A 99 21.22 -14.35 40.32
CA MET A 99 20.54 -14.33 41.61
C MET A 99 20.55 -15.73 42.24
N ARG A 100 20.57 -15.79 43.58
CA ARG A 100 20.40 -17.08 44.27
C ARG A 100 19.01 -17.66 43.95
N PRO A 101 18.90 -18.96 43.61
CA PRO A 101 17.63 -19.55 43.15
C PRO A 101 16.46 -19.41 44.14
N ASP A 102 16.74 -19.54 45.44
CA ASP A 102 15.76 -19.36 46.52
C ASP A 102 15.20 -17.94 46.57
N ALA A 103 16.07 -16.94 46.42
CA ALA A 103 15.65 -15.55 46.38
C ALA A 103 14.86 -15.24 45.10
N ALA A 104 15.29 -15.78 43.95
CA ALA A 104 14.61 -15.58 42.67
C ALA A 104 13.20 -16.18 42.67
N ALA A 105 13.04 -17.39 43.21
CA ALA A 105 11.75 -18.08 43.34
C ALA A 105 10.73 -17.23 44.10
N VAL A 106 11.06 -16.78 45.30
CA VAL A 106 10.18 -15.93 46.13
C VAL A 106 9.78 -14.64 45.39
N ARG A 107 10.68 -14.04 44.59
CA ARG A 107 10.34 -12.84 43.81
C ARG A 107 9.46 -13.16 42.61
N MET A 108 9.62 -14.32 41.99
CA MET A 108 8.83 -14.73 40.83
C MET A 108 7.43 -15.22 41.21
N GLU A 109 7.22 -15.69 42.44
CA GLU A 109 5.89 -16.04 42.97
C GLU A 109 5.01 -14.79 43.20
N GLU A 110 5.63 -13.66 43.52
CA GLU A 110 4.93 -12.37 43.69
C GLU A 110 4.63 -11.67 42.36
N LEU A 111 5.23 -12.14 41.25
CA LEU A 111 4.98 -11.63 39.91
C LEU A 111 3.79 -12.36 39.27
N PRO A 112 3.11 -11.74 38.28
CA PRO A 112 2.15 -12.45 37.44
C PRO A 112 2.78 -13.69 36.81
N ALA A 113 2.07 -14.81 36.84
CA ALA A 113 2.59 -16.11 36.41
C ALA A 113 3.07 -16.10 34.94
N GLU A 114 2.43 -15.30 34.09
CA GLU A 114 2.80 -15.10 32.69
C GLU A 114 4.17 -14.43 32.53
N LEU A 115 4.46 -13.42 33.36
CA LEU A 115 5.73 -12.72 33.34
C LEU A 115 6.87 -13.62 33.85
N SER A 116 6.61 -14.36 34.93
CA SER A 116 7.56 -15.34 35.47
C SER A 116 7.85 -16.46 34.46
N ALA A 117 6.83 -16.96 33.78
CA ALA A 117 7.00 -17.93 32.68
C ALA A 117 7.84 -17.36 31.53
N ALA A 118 7.56 -16.13 31.08
CA ALA A 118 8.31 -15.47 30.01
C ALA A 118 9.79 -15.25 30.41
N LEU A 119 10.07 -14.90 31.65
CA LEU A 119 11.45 -14.71 32.12
C LEU A 119 12.20 -16.04 32.27
N LEU A 120 11.55 -17.07 32.81
CA LEU A 120 12.13 -18.41 32.99
C LEU A 120 12.43 -19.10 31.65
N THR A 121 11.66 -18.85 30.59
CA THR A 121 11.94 -19.37 29.24
C THR A 121 13.18 -18.72 28.60
N LYS A 122 13.51 -17.47 28.98
CA LYS A 122 14.71 -16.76 28.50
C LYS A 122 15.99 -17.15 29.26
N LEU A 123 15.86 -17.78 30.43
CA LEU A 123 16.99 -18.28 31.22
C LEU A 123 17.53 -19.62 30.69
N LYS A 124 18.78 -19.96 31.06
CA LYS A 124 19.36 -21.27 30.74
C LYS A 124 18.57 -22.38 31.46
N PRO A 125 18.32 -23.55 30.85
CA PRO A 125 17.49 -24.61 31.43
C PRO A 125 17.87 -25.00 32.87
N ARG A 126 19.18 -25.03 33.18
CA ARG A 126 19.68 -25.33 34.52
C ARG A 126 19.30 -24.27 35.57
N ALA A 127 19.35 -22.99 35.20
CA ALA A 127 18.98 -21.90 36.09
C ALA A 127 17.47 -21.89 36.32
N SER A 128 16.68 -22.03 35.26
CA SER A 128 15.22 -22.10 35.35
C SER A 128 14.77 -23.29 36.20
N ALA A 129 15.36 -24.47 36.02
CA ALA A 129 15.07 -25.65 36.84
C ALA A 129 15.44 -25.44 38.32
N ALA A 130 16.59 -24.81 38.60
CA ALA A 130 17.00 -24.50 39.96
C ALA A 130 16.01 -23.54 40.64
N ILE A 131 15.49 -22.54 39.92
CA ILE A 131 14.50 -21.60 40.46
C ILE A 131 13.15 -22.32 40.69
N LEU A 132 12.66 -23.08 39.72
CA LEU A 132 11.39 -23.82 39.83
C LEU A 132 11.40 -24.82 41.00
N ASN A 133 12.55 -25.41 41.34
CA ASN A 133 12.67 -26.31 42.49
C ASN A 133 12.55 -25.60 43.84
N GLU A 134 12.85 -24.31 43.90
CA GLU A 134 12.73 -23.50 45.12
C GLU A 134 11.36 -22.81 45.22
N MET A 135 10.51 -22.94 44.21
CA MET A 135 9.15 -22.40 44.20
C MET A 135 8.15 -23.33 44.91
N SER A 136 7.00 -22.79 45.27
CA SER A 136 5.83 -23.54 45.71
C SER A 136 5.36 -24.49 44.60
N THR A 137 4.89 -25.68 44.98
CA THR A 137 4.41 -26.68 44.02
C THR A 137 3.28 -26.14 43.14
N GLN A 138 2.44 -25.26 43.68
CA GLN A 138 1.31 -24.68 42.96
C GLN A 138 1.78 -23.67 41.92
N ASP A 139 2.67 -22.76 42.29
CA ASP A 139 3.17 -21.71 41.38
C ASP A 139 4.06 -22.31 40.29
N ALA A 140 4.94 -23.25 40.66
CA ALA A 140 5.77 -23.97 39.70
C ALA A 140 4.92 -24.71 38.65
N ALA A 141 3.82 -25.36 39.07
CA ALA A 141 2.90 -26.04 38.16
C ALA A 141 2.17 -25.06 37.23
N LEU A 142 1.67 -23.93 37.76
CA LEU A 142 0.98 -22.91 36.98
C LEU A 142 1.92 -22.29 35.92
N ILE A 143 3.10 -21.86 36.36
CA ILE A 143 4.11 -21.25 35.48
C ILE A 143 4.53 -22.24 34.40
N THR A 144 4.78 -23.51 34.74
CA THR A 144 5.17 -24.53 33.77
C THR A 144 4.07 -24.79 32.74
N GLN A 145 2.79 -24.77 33.14
CA GLN A 145 1.66 -24.86 32.19
C GLN A 145 1.64 -23.69 31.22
N ILE A 146 1.87 -22.47 31.70
CA ILE A 146 1.94 -21.28 30.84
C ILE A 146 3.15 -21.37 29.90
N MET A 147 4.32 -21.81 30.38
CA MET A 147 5.51 -22.02 29.54
C MET A 147 5.24 -23.03 28.42
N ALA A 148 4.53 -24.12 28.72
CA ALA A 148 4.15 -25.12 27.71
C ALA A 148 3.14 -24.55 26.69
N ALA A 149 2.16 -23.77 27.13
CA ALA A 149 1.19 -23.14 26.25
C ALA A 149 1.83 -22.10 25.32
N VAL A 150 2.76 -21.29 25.82
CA VAL A 150 3.48 -20.28 25.02
C VAL A 150 4.47 -20.94 24.05
N GLY A 151 5.08 -22.06 24.42
CA GLY A 151 5.97 -22.82 23.53
C GLY A 151 5.25 -23.53 22.38
N ASP A 152 3.96 -23.84 22.54
CA ASP A 152 3.10 -24.44 21.50
C ASP A 152 2.55 -23.38 20.53
N VAL A 153 2.39 -22.13 20.99
CA VAL A 153 2.07 -20.97 20.15
C VAL A 153 3.34 -20.50 19.43
N GLY A 154 3.83 -21.33 18.51
CA GLY A 154 4.70 -20.87 17.43
C GLY A 154 3.93 -19.87 16.58
N LEU A 155 4.21 -18.59 16.76
CA LEU A 155 3.67 -17.50 15.93
C LEU A 155 3.87 -17.87 14.45
N PRO A 156 2.82 -17.96 13.62
CA PRO A 156 3.03 -17.80 12.19
C PRO A 156 3.55 -16.39 11.97
N ASP A 157 4.78 -16.26 11.48
CA ASP A 157 5.25 -15.02 10.90
C ASP A 157 4.20 -14.60 9.86
N GLY A 158 3.51 -13.50 10.13
CA GLY A 158 2.50 -12.98 9.22
C GLY A 158 3.18 -12.45 7.96
N ASP A 159 3.35 -13.30 6.96
CA ASP A 159 3.55 -12.91 5.58
C ASP A 159 2.18 -12.82 4.88
N GLY A 160 1.66 -11.59 4.85
CA GLY A 160 0.63 -11.20 3.87
C GLY A 160 1.24 -10.97 2.49
#